data_AF-A0A350IH31-F1
#
_entry.id   AF-A0A350IH31-F1
#
_cell.length_a   1.000
_cell.length_b   1.000
_cell.length_c   1.000
_cell.angle_alpha   90.00
_cell.angle_beta   90.00
_cell.angle_gamma   90.00
#
_symmetry.space_group_name_H-M   'P 1'
#
loop_
_entity.id
_entity.type
_entity.pdbx_description
1 polymer ?
#
loop_
_entity_poly.entity_id
_entity_poly.type
_entity_poly.pdbx_seq_one_letter_code
_entity_poly.pdbx_strand_id
1 'polypeptide(L)' 'MTKLQLITKGLVKDNPTFVLILGMCPTLATTTSAINGLSMGLATLFVLILSNMAISAIAPAVPDKV' A
#
# COMPACT_ATOMS: atom_id res chain seq x y z
N MET A 1 18.51 24.96 4.63
CA MET A 1 17.89 24.39 3.41
C MET A 1 16.43 24.12 3.68
N THR A 2 15.55 24.74 2.92
CA THR A 2 14.12 24.93 3.23
C THR A 2 13.36 23.60 3.24
N LYS A 3 12.72 23.28 4.37
CA LYS A 3 11.94 22.04 4.60
C LYS A 3 10.90 21.73 3.51
N LEU A 4 10.43 22.76 2.80
CA LEU A 4 9.51 22.65 1.67
C LEU A 4 10.06 21.80 0.50
N GLN A 5 11.38 21.79 0.26
CA GLN A 5 12.00 20.98 -0.80
C GLN A 5 12.03 19.49 -0.46
N LEU A 6 12.06 19.14 0.83
CA LEU A 6 12.00 17.73 1.29
C LEU A 6 10.59 17.16 1.09
N ILE A 7 9.56 17.96 1.38
CA ILE A 7 8.16 17.57 1.22
C ILE A 7 7.79 17.45 -0.27
N THR A 8 8.23 18.39 -1.11
CA THR A 8 7.97 18.31 -2.57
C THR A 8 8.72 17.17 -3.25
N LYS A 9 9.91 16.80 -2.78
CA LYS A 9 10.62 15.61 -3.27
C LYS A 9 9.92 14.30 -2.87
N GLY A 10 9.48 14.18 -1.62
CA GLY A 10 8.77 12.99 -1.13
C GLY A 10 7.43 12.72 -1.80
N LEU A 11 6.67 13.77 -2.15
CA LEU A 11 5.35 13.62 -2.76
C LEU A 11 5.39 13.29 -4.27
N VAL A 12 6.41 13.78 -4.99
CA VAL A 12 6.45 13.73 -6.46
C VAL A 12 7.52 12.77 -7.01
N LYS A 13 8.67 12.61 -6.33
CA LYS A 13 9.79 11.78 -6.81
C LYS A 13 9.94 10.43 -6.10
N ASP A 14 9.53 10.33 -4.84
CA ASP A 14 9.69 9.11 -4.03
C ASP A 14 8.35 8.47 -3.61
N ASN A 15 7.22 8.98 -4.10
CA ASN A 15 5.91 8.44 -3.73
C ASN A 15 5.64 7.12 -4.48
N PRO A 16 5.60 5.96 -3.80
CA PRO A 16 5.48 4.65 -4.45
C PRO A 16 4.19 4.51 -5.28
N THR A 17 3.14 5.28 -4.98
CA THR A 17 1.89 5.35 -5.74
C THR A 17 2.09 5.91 -7.16
N PHE A 18 3.05 6.82 -7.35
CA PHE A 18 3.33 7.46 -8.63
C PHE A 18 4.46 6.78 -9.42
N VAL A 19 5.46 6.20 -8.75
CA VAL A 19 6.67 5.65 -9.41
C VAL A 19 6.58 4.15 -9.68
N LEU A 20 5.98 3.36 -8.77
CA LEU A 20 5.92 1.89 -8.91
C LEU A 20 4.56 1.40 -9.43
N ILE A 21 3.59 2.30 -9.57
CA ILE A 21 2.22 2.02 -10.03
C ILE A 21 1.56 0.89 -9.20
N LEU A 22 1.96 0.75 -7.93
CA LEU A 22 1.30 -0.18 -7.02
C LEU A 22 0.04 0.48 -6.47
N GLY A 23 -1.11 -0.18 -6.62
CA GLY A 23 -2.39 0.35 -6.13
C GLY A 23 -3.10 1.32 -7.09
N MET A 24 -2.88 1.23 -8.41
CA MET A 24 -3.64 2.04 -9.38
C MET A 24 -5.15 1.75 -9.35
N CYS A 25 -5.55 0.47 -9.24
CA CYS A 25 -6.97 0.09 -9.18
C CYS A 25 -7.75 0.79 -8.04
N PRO A 26 -7.28 0.79 -6.77
CA PRO A 26 -7.97 1.52 -5.71
C PRO A 26 -7.82 3.04 -5.84
N THR A 27 -6.72 3.55 -6.39
CA THR A 27 -6.54 5.00 -6.58
C THR A 27 -7.55 5.57 -7.58
N LEU A 28 -7.79 4.88 -8.70
CA LEU A 28 -8.82 5.28 -9.66
C LEU A 28 -10.24 5.13 -9.08
N ALA A 29 -10.51 4.07 -8.32
CA ALA A 29 -11.84 3.83 -7.74
C ALA A 29 -12.25 4.85 -6.66
N THR A 30 -11.28 5.51 -6.02
CA THR A 30 -11.53 6.41 -4.88
C THR A 30 -11.59 7.90 -5.26
N THR A 31 -11.27 8.24 -6.52
CA THR A 31 -11.35 9.62 -7.03
C THR A 31 -12.79 10.20 -6.99
N THR A 32 -13.81 9.34 -7.07
CA THR A 32 -15.21 9.75 -7.04
C THR A 32 -15.75 10.00 -5.63
N SER A 33 -15.17 9.36 -4.59
CA SER A 33 -15.71 9.44 -3.23
C SER A 33 -14.67 9.12 -2.16
N ALA A 34 -14.40 10.10 -1.29
CA ALA A 34 -13.48 9.97 -0.16
C ALA A 34 -13.92 8.89 0.85
N ILE A 35 -15.24 8.72 1.04
CA ILE A 35 -15.83 7.71 1.93
C ILE A 35 -15.53 6.29 1.43
N ASN A 36 -15.66 6.05 0.12
CA ASN A 36 -15.35 4.74 -0.46
C ASN A 36 -13.84 4.43 -0.34
N GLY A 37 -12.98 5.44 -0.47
CA GLY A 37 -11.54 5.25 -0.30
C GLY A 37 -11.09 4.94 1.12
N LEU A 38 -11.73 5.55 2.11
CA LEU A 38 -11.50 5.21 3.51
C LEU A 38 -11.84 3.73 3.77
N SER A 39 -12.99 3.27 3.27
CA SER A 39 -13.42 1.87 3.45
C SER A 39 -12.50 0.87 2.76
N MET A 40 -12.03 1.16 1.55
CA MET A 40 -11.09 0.31 0.82
C MET A 40 -9.70 0.26 1.48
N GLY A 41 -9.22 1.39 1.99
CA GLY A 41 -7.96 1.43 2.75
C GLY A 41 -8.02 0.62 4.05
N LEU A 42 -9.14 0.74 4.78
CA LEU A 42 -9.37 -0.05 5.99
C LEU A 42 -9.48 -1.56 5.70
N ALA A 43 -10.24 -1.92 4.65
CA ALA A 43 -10.39 -3.31 4.25
C ALA A 43 -9.05 -3.94 3.84
N THR A 44 -8.24 -3.23 3.05
CA THR A 44 -6.93 -3.74 2.59
C THR A 44 -5.92 -3.85 3.73
N LEU A 45 -5.89 -2.91 4.68
CA LEU A 45 -5.08 -3.04 5.89
C LEU A 45 -5.44 -4.28 6.69
N PHE A 46 -6.74 -4.49 6.93
CA PHE A 46 -7.22 -5.66 7.67
C PHE A 46 -6.84 -6.97 6.98
N VAL A 47 -7.06 -7.07 5.66
CA VAL A 47 -6.71 -8.26 4.89
C VAL A 47 -5.20 -8.50 4.85
N LEU A 48 -4.38 -7.44 4.76
CA LEU A 48 -2.92 -7.59 4.79
C LEU A 48 -2.44 -8.14 6.13
N ILE A 49 -3.02 -7.70 7.25
CA ILE A 49 -2.67 -8.20 8.58
C ILE A 49 -3.04 -9.68 8.70
N LEU A 50 -4.26 -10.06 8.29
CA LEU A 50 -4.68 -11.46 8.29
C LEU A 50 -3.81 -12.33 7.37
N SER A 51 -3.50 -11.83 6.17
CA SER A 51 -2.68 -12.55 5.20
C SER A 51 -1.28 -12.77 5.74
N ASN A 52 -0.64 -11.74 6.31
CA ASN A 52 0.68 -11.90 6.91
C ASN A 52 0.67 -12.84 8.11
N MET A 53 -0.39 -12.83 8.92
CA MET A 53 -0.54 -13.76 10.05
C MET A 53 -0.72 -15.21 9.58
N ALA A 54 -1.54 -15.44 8.54
CA ALA A 54 -1.74 -16.76 7.94
C ALA A 54 -0.47 -17.25 7.22
N ILE A 55 0.19 -16.37 6.45
CA ILE A 55 1.45 -16.67 5.75
C ILE A 55 2.52 -17.01 6.78
N SER A 56 2.65 -16.28 7.89
CA SER A 56 3.63 -16.60 8.93
C SER A 56 3.37 -17.96 9.60
N ALA A 57 2.12 -18.42 9.66
CA ALA A 57 1.77 -19.73 10.20
C ALA A 57 2.05 -20.88 9.21
N ILE A 58 1.97 -20.60 7.91
CA ILE A 58 2.19 -21.56 6.82
C ILE A 58 3.66 -21.57 6.35
N ALA A 59 4.39 -20.45 6.53
CA ALA A 59 5.81 -20.29 6.21
C ALA A 59 6.72 -21.41 6.74
N PRO A 60 6.59 -21.90 7.99
CA PRO A 60 7.43 -23.02 8.45
C PRO A 60 7.11 -24.36 7.77
N ALA A 61 5.96 -24.50 7.11
CA ALA A 61 5.56 -25.70 6.39
C ALA A 61 5.88 -25.64 4.88
N VAL A 62 6.21 -24.46 4.33
CA VAL A 62 6.67 -24.31 2.96
C VAL A 62 8.19 -24.47 2.97
N PRO A 63 8.76 -25.61 2.54
CA PRO A 63 10.20 -25.73 2.40
C PRO A 63 10.68 -24.68 1.41
N ASP A 64 11.69 -23.89 1.79
CA ASP A 64 12.46 -23.02 0.89
C ASP A 64 13.01 -23.88 -0.26
N LYS A 65 12.24 -23.99 -1.34
CA LYS A 65 12.62 -24.71 -2.55
C LYS A 65 13.26 -23.70 -3.49
N VAL A 66 14.57 -23.53 -3.28
CA VAL A 66 15.62 -22.93 -4.12
C VAL A 66 15.51 -21.45 -4.49
#